data_AF-A0A368GK85-F1
#
_entry.id   AF-A0A368GK85-F1
#
_cell.length_a   1.000
_cell.length_b   1.000
_cell.length_c   1.000
_cell.angle_alpha   90.00
_cell.angle_beta   90.00
_cell.angle_gamma   90.00
#
_symmetry.space_group_name_H-M   'P 1'
#
loop_
_entity.id
_entity.type
_entity.pdbx_description
1 polymer ?
#
loop_
_entity_poly.entity_id
_entity_poly.type
_entity_poly.pdbx_seq_one_letter_code
_entity_poly.pdbx_strand_id
1 'polypeptide(L)'
;MKAILFVLSALTAITLTTGEINKDCRACLFITAVIKKAMVHGQEIVSDKITAITCPKLMQSDPRHMEKVCKRVIADTVGSSALLKKIKRGKKLGNWMSYFCSRELPKKYCPDGYHNPRLFRELSKI
;
A
#
# COMPACT_ATOMS: atom_id res chain seq x y z
N MET A 1 -2.91 21.96 10.62
CA MET A 1 -3.30 20.91 9.64
C MET A 1 -2.65 21.18 8.27
N LYS A 2 -1.34 20.95 8.10
CA LYS A 2 -0.63 21.27 6.83
C LYS A 2 0.34 20.16 6.35
N ALA A 3 0.36 18.99 7.00
CA ALA A 3 1.33 17.92 6.69
C ALA A 3 0.82 16.86 5.69
N ILE A 4 -0.47 16.86 5.33
CA ILE A 4 -1.07 15.80 4.47
C ILE A 4 -0.88 16.10 2.96
N LEU A 5 -0.44 17.31 2.60
CA LEU A 5 -0.33 17.74 1.20
C LEU A 5 0.96 17.28 0.49
N PHE A 6 2.00 16.81 1.20
CA PHE A 6 3.27 16.41 0.56
C PHE A 6 3.26 15.00 -0.06
N VAL A 7 2.18 14.23 0.10
CA VAL A 7 2.04 12.89 -0.47
C VAL A 7 1.58 12.94 -1.95
N LEU A 8 1.21 14.11 -2.48
CA LEU A 8 0.53 14.24 -3.77
C LEU A 8 1.41 13.98 -5.01
N SER A 9 2.72 14.19 -4.95
CA SER A 9 3.56 14.19 -6.16
C SER A 9 4.22 12.84 -6.48
N ALA A 10 4.20 11.89 -5.55
CA ALA A 10 4.94 10.63 -5.72
C ALA A 10 4.20 9.60 -6.60
N LEU A 11 2.86 9.65 -6.72
CA LEU A 11 2.13 8.63 -7.47
C LEU A 11 2.23 8.80 -9.00
N THR A 12 2.30 10.03 -9.51
CA THR A 12 2.29 10.33 -10.96
C THR A 12 3.65 10.10 -11.62
N ALA A 13 4.76 10.19 -10.88
CA ALA A 13 6.09 9.89 -11.43
C ALA A 13 6.41 8.39 -11.52
N ILE A 14 5.70 7.54 -10.76
CA ILE A 14 5.92 6.08 -10.72
C ILE A 14 5.13 5.35 -11.82
N THR A 15 4.14 6.00 -12.45
CA THR A 15 3.30 5.40 -13.51
C THR A 15 4.02 5.16 -14.84
N LEU A 16 5.14 5.83 -15.12
CA LEU A 16 5.74 5.82 -16.47
C LEU A 16 7.12 5.13 -16.58
N THR A 17 7.79 4.76 -15.47
CA THR A 17 9.22 4.42 -15.54
C THR A 17 9.67 3.12 -14.86
N THR A 18 8.77 2.22 -14.47
CA THR A 18 9.16 0.91 -13.91
C THR A 18 8.41 -0.20 -14.60
N GLY A 19 9.16 -1.05 -15.33
CA GLY A 19 8.65 -2.19 -16.08
C GLY A 19 7.61 -3.01 -15.31
N GLU A 20 6.50 -3.27 -16.00
CA GLU A 20 5.41 -4.22 -15.73
C GLU A 20 5.19 -4.68 -14.27
N ILE A 21 5.10 -3.74 -13.34
CA ILE A 21 4.46 -4.04 -12.06
C ILE A 21 2.98 -4.19 -12.32
N ASN A 22 2.44 -5.38 -12.02
CA ASN A 22 1.00 -5.58 -11.96
C ASN A 22 0.39 -4.49 -11.06
N LYS A 23 -0.60 -3.76 -11.59
CA LYS A 23 -1.26 -2.66 -10.88
C LYS A 23 -1.82 -3.11 -9.52
N ASP A 24 -2.22 -4.38 -9.40
CA ASP A 24 -2.66 -5.02 -8.15
C ASP A 24 -1.54 -5.06 -7.09
N CYS A 25 -0.32 -5.42 -7.49
CA CYS A 25 0.85 -5.42 -6.61
C CYS A 25 1.13 -4.02 -6.08
N ARG A 26 1.11 -3.03 -6.98
CA ARG A 26 1.33 -1.63 -6.62
C ARG A 26 0.28 -1.13 -5.62
N ALA A 27 -0.99 -1.46 -5.83
CA ALA A 27 -2.08 -1.13 -4.92
C ALA A 27 -1.83 -1.73 -3.52
N CYS A 28 -1.47 -3.02 -3.45
CA CYS A 28 -1.18 -3.68 -2.18
C CYS A 28 -0.01 -3.03 -1.43
N LEU A 29 1.10 -2.76 -2.12
CA LEU A 29 2.27 -2.12 -1.52
C LEU A 29 1.96 -0.72 -1.01
N PHE A 30 1.19 0.07 -1.77
CA PHE A 30 0.78 1.40 -1.37
C PHE A 30 -0.12 1.39 -0.12
N ILE A 31 -1.14 0.52 -0.09
CA ILE A 31 -2.03 0.40 1.07
C ILE A 31 -1.25 -0.04 2.31
N THR A 32 -0.36 -1.03 2.16
CA THR A 32 0.52 -1.50 3.25
C THR A 32 1.43 -0.38 3.77
N ALA A 33 1.96 0.48 2.89
CA ALA A 33 2.76 1.64 3.27
C ALA A 33 1.95 2.63 4.11
N VAL A 34 0.73 2.96 3.68
CA VAL A 34 -0.15 3.90 4.39
C VAL A 34 -0.53 3.37 5.77
N ILE A 35 -0.91 2.08 5.88
CA ILE A 35 -1.20 1.45 7.17
C ILE A 35 0.03 1.50 8.07
N LYS A 36 1.21 1.15 7.55
CA LYS A 36 2.46 1.19 8.32
C LYS A 36 2.74 2.59 8.85
N LYS A 37 2.60 3.61 8.00
CA LYS A 37 2.83 5.00 8.38
C LYS A 37 1.84 5.46 9.45
N ALA A 38 0.56 5.17 9.27
CA ALA A 38 -0.47 5.45 10.27
C ALA A 38 -0.13 4.82 11.62
N MET A 39 0.32 3.55 11.64
CA MET A 39 0.75 2.87 12.87
C MET A 39 1.96 3.52 13.54
N VAL A 40 2.94 3.98 12.76
CA VAL A 40 4.15 4.66 13.29
C VAL A 40 3.79 6.01 13.90
N HIS A 41 2.81 6.71 13.34
CA HIS A 41 2.30 7.98 13.87
C HIS A 41 1.24 7.81 14.99
N GLY A 42 1.01 6.60 15.48
CA GLY A 42 0.02 6.34 16.53
C GLY A 42 -1.43 6.58 16.09
N GLN A 43 -1.68 6.64 14.78
CA GLN A 43 -3.03 6.79 14.25
C GLN A 43 -3.78 5.46 14.35
N GLU A 44 -5.06 5.55 14.69
CA GLU A 44 -5.97 4.43 14.70
C GLU A 44 -6.17 3.87 13.29
N ILE A 45 -6.01 2.54 13.15
CA ILE A 45 -6.18 1.85 11.87
C ILE A 45 -7.63 1.39 11.75
N VAL A 46 -8.44 2.20 11.07
CA VAL A 46 -9.84 1.90 10.76
C VAL A 46 -10.01 1.74 9.25
N SER A 47 -10.73 0.71 8.81
CA SER A 47 -10.93 0.40 7.39
C SER A 47 -11.43 1.61 6.59
N ASP A 48 -12.39 2.36 7.11
CA ASP A 48 -12.96 3.53 6.43
C ASP A 48 -11.94 4.66 6.26
N LYS A 49 -11.13 4.93 7.29
CA LYS A 49 -10.07 5.95 7.24
C LYS A 49 -9.02 5.57 6.19
N ILE A 50 -8.57 4.30 6.18
CA ILE A 50 -7.60 3.82 5.20
C ILE A 50 -8.19 3.84 3.78
N THR A 51 -9.46 3.46 3.62
CA THR A 51 -10.18 3.48 2.34
C THR A 51 -10.27 4.88 1.76
N ALA A 52 -10.68 5.86 2.58
CA ALA A 52 -10.80 7.26 2.17
C ALA A 52 -9.45 7.85 1.73
N ILE A 53 -8.34 7.43 2.33
CA ILE A 53 -6.99 7.91 1.98
C ILE A 53 -6.46 7.24 0.71
N THR A 54 -6.70 5.94 0.56
CA THR A 54 -5.99 5.11 -0.44
C THR A 54 -6.77 4.90 -1.73
N CYS A 55 -8.07 4.59 -1.66
CA CYS A 55 -8.83 4.18 -2.85
C CYS A 55 -8.99 5.31 -3.88
N PRO A 56 -9.31 6.56 -3.52
CA PRO A 56 -9.40 7.65 -4.49
C PRO A 56 -8.10 7.86 -5.29
N LYS A 57 -6.95 7.59 -4.66
CA LYS A 57 -5.64 7.73 -5.31
C LYS A 57 -5.37 6.61 -6.31
N LEU A 58 -5.78 5.39 -5.99
CA LEU A 58 -5.59 4.24 -6.87
C LEU A 58 -6.53 4.28 -8.09
N MET A 59 -7.74 4.81 -7.91
CA MET A 59 -8.77 4.89 -8.95
C MET A 59 -8.45 5.84 -10.11
N GLN A 60 -7.44 6.70 -10.01
CA GLN A 60 -7.09 7.68 -11.07
C GLN A 60 -6.71 7.03 -12.41
N SER A 61 -6.29 5.76 -12.40
CA SER A 61 -5.84 5.05 -13.61
C SER A 61 -6.86 4.04 -14.15
N ASP A 62 -7.61 3.38 -13.28
CA ASP A 62 -8.61 2.36 -13.62
C ASP A 62 -9.66 2.29 -12.49
N PRO A 63 -10.73 3.10 -12.54
CA PRO A 63 -11.58 3.33 -11.39
C PRO A 63 -12.27 2.08 -10.87
N ARG A 64 -12.89 1.29 -11.77
CA ARG A 64 -13.73 0.14 -11.37
C ARG A 64 -12.90 -1.02 -10.85
N HIS A 65 -11.77 -1.31 -11.48
CA HIS A 65 -10.90 -2.40 -11.03
C HIS A 65 -10.17 -2.02 -9.74
N MET A 66 -9.61 -0.81 -9.68
CA MET A 66 -8.85 -0.38 -8.50
C MET A 66 -9.70 -0.18 -7.26
N GLU A 67 -10.97 0.21 -7.41
CA GLU A 67 -11.87 0.30 -6.27
C GLU A 67 -12.06 -1.08 -5.60
N LYS A 68 -12.31 -2.12 -6.40
CA LYS A 68 -12.48 -3.50 -5.91
C LYS A 68 -11.20 -4.02 -5.27
N VAL A 69 -10.06 -3.81 -5.93
CA VAL A 69 -8.75 -4.21 -5.41
C VAL A 69 -8.44 -3.51 -4.10
N CYS A 70 -8.66 -2.19 -4.04
CA CYS A 70 -8.37 -1.38 -2.87
C CYS A 70 -9.20 -1.82 -1.66
N LYS A 71 -10.53 -1.89 -1.80
CA LYS A 71 -11.42 -2.31 -0.71
C LYS A 71 -11.08 -3.71 -0.21
N ARG A 72 -10.75 -4.65 -1.11
CA ARG A 72 -10.37 -6.01 -0.73
C ARG A 72 -9.08 -6.05 0.07
N VAL A 73 -8.01 -5.41 -0.41
CA VAL A 73 -6.72 -5.39 0.31
C VAL A 73 -6.89 -4.80 1.71
N ILE A 74 -7.67 -3.71 1.83
CA ILE A 74 -7.93 -3.07 3.12
C ILE A 74 -8.71 -3.99 4.04
N ALA A 75 -9.80 -4.61 3.55
CA ALA A 75 -10.59 -5.54 4.33
C ALA A 75 -9.77 -6.73 4.82
N ASP A 76 -8.98 -7.35 3.95
CA ASP A 76 -8.11 -8.48 4.29
C ASP A 76 -7.06 -8.08 5.34
N THR A 77 -6.45 -6.89 5.16
CA THR A 77 -5.36 -6.42 6.03
C THR A 77 -5.86 -5.93 7.39
N VAL A 78 -6.84 -5.01 7.39
CA VAL A 78 -7.35 -4.36 8.61
C VAL A 78 -8.27 -5.30 9.38
N GLY A 79 -9.01 -6.16 8.69
CA GLY A 79 -9.84 -7.20 9.30
C GLY A 79 -9.05 -8.29 10.02
N SER A 80 -7.72 -8.36 9.82
CA SER A 80 -6.86 -9.35 10.46
C SER A 80 -5.85 -8.70 11.41
N SER A 81 -6.09 -8.86 12.71
CA SER A 81 -5.18 -8.40 13.77
C SER A 81 -3.78 -9.04 13.66
N ALA A 82 -3.70 -10.27 13.12
CA ALA A 82 -2.43 -10.96 12.87
C ALA A 82 -1.63 -10.27 11.75
N LEU A 83 -2.28 -9.88 10.64
CA LEU A 83 -1.63 -9.17 9.54
C LEU A 83 -1.20 -7.76 9.96
N LEU A 84 -2.02 -7.05 10.73
CA LEU A 84 -1.65 -5.76 11.32
C LEU A 84 -0.40 -5.87 12.22
N LYS A 85 -0.29 -6.92 13.06
CA LYS A 85 0.92 -7.17 13.86
C LYS A 85 2.14 -7.40 12.98
N LYS A 86 2.02 -8.11 11.85
CA LYS A 86 3.12 -8.31 10.89
C LYS A 86 3.58 -7.00 10.28
N ILE A 87 2.65 -6.14 9.85
CA ILE A 87 2.95 -4.79 9.36
C ILE A 87 3.65 -3.96 10.44
N LYS A 88 3.15 -3.99 11.69
CA LYS A 88 3.75 -3.27 12.81
C LYS A 88 5.20 -3.71 13.09
N ARG A 89 5.51 -5.00 12.96
CA ARG A 89 6.87 -5.56 13.18
C ARG A 89 7.86 -5.23 12.06
N GLY A 90 7.40 -5.01 10.83
CA GLY A 90 8.29 -4.62 9.72
C GLY A 90 9.04 -3.32 10.05
N LYS A 91 10.38 -3.31 10.07
CA LYS A 91 11.14 -2.13 10.55
C LYS A 91 10.90 -0.86 9.71
N LYS A 92 11.19 -0.93 8.41
CA LYS A 92 11.08 0.18 7.42
C LYS A 92 10.39 -0.34 6.17
N LEU A 93 9.82 0.53 5.34
CA LEU A 93 9.26 0.11 4.05
C LEU A 93 10.35 -0.58 3.20
N GLY A 94 10.02 -1.70 2.55
CA GLY A 94 11.01 -2.52 1.85
C GLY A 94 10.50 -3.91 1.50
N ASN A 95 11.43 -4.82 1.23
CA ASN A 95 11.14 -6.16 0.68
C ASN A 95 10.13 -7.00 1.48
N TRP A 96 10.01 -6.80 2.79
CA TRP A 96 9.00 -7.49 3.59
C TRP A 96 7.57 -7.14 3.14
N MET A 97 7.36 -5.96 2.55
CA MET A 97 6.05 -5.58 2.00
C MET A 97 5.73 -6.36 0.73
N SER A 98 6.74 -6.61 -0.12
CA SER A 98 6.58 -7.53 -1.26
C SER A 98 6.19 -8.92 -0.78
N TYR A 99 6.89 -9.42 0.25
CA TYR A 99 6.57 -10.70 0.88
C TYR A 99 5.15 -10.72 1.44
N PHE A 100 4.76 -9.66 2.15
CA PHE A 100 3.40 -9.51 2.66
C PHE A 100 2.36 -9.58 1.53
N CYS A 101 2.55 -8.81 0.47
CA CYS A 101 1.64 -8.75 -0.67
C CYS A 101 1.67 -9.99 -1.59
N SER A 102 2.71 -10.83 -1.51
CA SER A 102 2.85 -12.04 -2.32
C SER A 102 2.48 -13.32 -1.57
N ARG A 103 2.53 -13.34 -0.23
CA ARG A 103 2.36 -14.56 0.56
C ARG A 103 1.41 -14.45 1.74
N GLU A 104 1.25 -13.29 2.37
CA GLU A 104 0.49 -13.17 3.63
C GLU A 104 -1.01 -12.92 3.41
N LEU A 105 -1.38 -12.26 2.31
CA LEU A 105 -2.77 -12.01 1.98
C LEU A 105 -3.46 -13.24 1.35
N PRO A 106 -4.80 -13.35 1.45
CA PRO A 106 -5.57 -14.43 0.82
C PRO A 106 -5.35 -14.46 -0.70
N LYS A 107 -5.48 -13.31 -1.37
CA LYS A 107 -5.08 -13.12 -2.77
C LYS A 107 -3.61 -12.71 -2.82
N LYS A 108 -2.84 -13.30 -3.74
CA LYS A 108 -1.44 -12.89 -3.99
C LYS A 108 -1.43 -11.76 -5.00
N TYR A 109 -1.04 -10.57 -4.56
CA TYR A 109 -1.07 -9.36 -5.38
C TYR A 109 0.26 -9.12 -6.09
N CYS A 110 1.36 -9.52 -5.46
CA CYS A 110 2.71 -9.41 -6.01
C CYS A 110 3.28 -10.78 -6.36
N PRO A 111 4.16 -10.87 -7.38
CA PRO A 111 4.98 -12.07 -7.57
C PRO A 111 5.92 -12.25 -6.39
N ASP A 112 6.23 -13.51 -6.10
CA ASP A 112 7.14 -13.87 -5.03
C ASP A 112 8.56 -13.37 -5.34
N GLY A 113 9.27 -12.87 -4.33
CA GLY A 113 10.59 -12.27 -4.52
C GLY A 113 10.61 -10.91 -5.24
N TYR A 114 9.46 -10.27 -5.47
CA TYR A 114 9.41 -8.94 -6.09
C TYR A 114 10.29 -7.91 -5.35
N HIS A 115 11.23 -7.30 -6.09
CA HIS A 115 12.16 -6.31 -5.55
C HIS A 115 12.15 -5.04 -6.39
N ASN A 116 11.86 -3.90 -5.76
CA ASN A 116 11.96 -2.59 -6.40
C ASN A 116 12.37 -1.51 -5.39
N PRO A 117 13.67 -1.26 -5.22
CA PRO A 117 14.17 -0.32 -4.23
C PRO A 117 13.76 1.13 -4.53
N ARG A 118 13.56 1.49 -5.81
CA ARG A 118 13.09 2.83 -6.21
C ARG A 118 11.68 3.08 -5.71
N LEU A 119 10.77 2.12 -5.91
CA LEU A 119 9.39 2.20 -5.40
C LEU A 119 9.37 2.35 -3.87
N PHE A 120 10.14 1.56 -3.14
CA PHE A 120 10.17 1.64 -1.68
C PHE A 120 10.74 2.97 -1.17
N ARG A 121 11.70 3.57 -1.89
CA ARG A 121 12.20 4.90 -1.58
C ARG A 121 11.13 5.96 -1.75
N GLU A 122 10.36 5.91 -2.84
CA GLU A 122 9.24 6.83 -3.06
C GLU A 122 8.12 6.64 -2.03
N LEU A 123 7.75 5.39 -1.72
CA LEU A 123 6.77 5.09 -0.68
C LEU A 123 7.22 5.57 0.71
N SER A 124 8.52 5.70 0.97
CA SER A 124 9.04 6.21 2.24
C SER A 124 8.91 7.73 2.38
N LYS A 125 8.64 8.44 1.28
CA LYS A 125 8.38 9.89 1.27
C LYS A 125 6.92 10.22 1.52
N ILE A 126 6.02 9.25 1.32
CA ILE A 126 4.59 9.33 1.68
C ILE A 126 4.49 9.54 3.17
#